data_AF-A0A957FN92-F1
#
_entry.id   AF-A0A957FN92-F1
#
_cell.length_a   1.000
_cell.length_b   1.000
_cell.length_c   1.000
_cell.angle_alpha   90.00
_cell.angle_beta   90.00
_cell.angle_gamma   90.00
#
_symmetry.space_group_name_H-M   'P 1'
#
loop_
_entity.id
_entity.type
_entity.pdbx_description
1 polymer ?
#
loop_
_entity_poly.entity_id
_entity_poly.type
_entity_poly.pdbx_seq_one_letter_code
_entity_poly.pdbx_strand_id
1 'polypeptide(L)' 'FAMTGMHALHVLTGLIFIMVVWNNGRNGHYSPEKHWGVEACAIYWHYVDVVWVFYYPALYLIGTAVHAM' A
#
# COMPACT_ATOMS: atom_id res chain seq x y z
N PHE A 1 15.66 -2.49 -11.35
CA PHE A 1 15.49 -1.85 -10.01
C PHE A 1 14.46 -0.72 -9.98
N ALA A 2 14.22 0.01 -11.09
CA ALA A 2 13.25 1.12 -11.10
C ALA A 2 11.83 0.75 -10.63
N MET A 3 11.29 -0.41 -11.03
CA MET A 3 9.94 -0.84 -10.59
C MET A 3 9.84 -1.09 -9.08
N THR A 4 10.85 -1.75 -8.48
CA THR A 4 10.91 -1.96 -7.03
C THR A 4 11.04 -0.63 -6.28
N GLY A 5 11.87 0.30 -6.78
CA GLY A 5 12.02 1.63 -6.20
C GLY A 5 10.73 2.45 -6.26
N MET A 6 10.01 2.40 -7.39
CA MET A 6 8.70 3.03 -7.53
C MET A 6 7.69 2.44 -6.55
N HIS A 7 7.66 1.12 -6.37
CA HIS A 7 6.79 0.49 -5.38
C HIS A 7 7.12 0.96 -3.95
N ALA A 8 8.40 0.99 -3.57
CA ALA A 8 8.84 1.46 -2.26
C ALA A 8 8.42 2.92 -1.98
N LEU A 9 8.46 3.80 -3.00
CA LEU A 9 7.94 5.16 -2.88
C LEU A 9 6.43 5.18 -2.57
N HIS A 10 5.63 4.36 -3.25
CA HIS A 10 4.18 4.29 -2.99
C HIS A 10 3.86 3.73 -1.59
N VAL A 11 4.62 2.73 -1.13
CA VAL A 11 4.50 2.22 0.25
C VAL A 11 4.79 3.32 1.26
N LEU A 12 5.84 4.11 1.05
CA LEU A 12 6.17 5.24 1.92
C LEU A 12 5.04 6.29 1.94
N THR A 13 4.48 6.64 0.78
CA THR A 13 3.32 7.54 0.70
C THR A 13 2.12 6.98 1.46
N GLY A 14 1.86 5.68 1.36
CA GLY A 14 0.80 5.03 2.12
C GLY A 14 1.01 5.09 3.64
N LEU A 15 2.25 4.92 4.10
CA LEU A 15 2.57 5.02 5.53
C LEU A 15 2.31 6.44 6.06
N ILE A 16 2.61 7.46 5.25
CA ILE A 16 2.29 8.85 5.57
C ILE A 16 0.78 9.05 5.67
N PHE A 17 -0.01 8.51 4.73
CA PHE A 17 -1.48 8.60 4.77
C PHE A 17 -2.05 7.93 6.03
N ILE A 18 -1.57 6.74 6.38
CA ILE A 18 -1.98 6.04 7.60
C ILE A 18 -1.64 6.88 8.83
N MET A 19 -0.45 7.46 8.90
CA MET A 19 -0.04 8.30 10.03
C MET A 19 -0.93 9.55 10.18
N VAL A 20 -1.29 10.19 9.06
CA VAL A 20 -2.20 11.35 9.05
C VAL A 20 -3.59 10.96 9.53
N VAL A 21 -4.16 9.88 8.99
CA VAL A 21 -5.49 9.38 9.40
C VAL A 21 -5.48 8.95 10.86
N TRP A 22 -4.44 8.27 11.32
CA TRP A 22 -4.29 7.89 12.73
C TRP A 22 -4.31 9.12 13.65
N ASN A 23 -3.52 10.14 13.33
CA ASN A 23 -3.45 11.36 14.13
C ASN A 23 -4.79 12.13 14.12
N ASN A 24 -5.43 12.24 12.96
CA ASN A 24 -6.73 12.87 12.82
C ASN A 24 -7.83 12.14 13.60
N GLY A 25 -7.80 10.80 13.62
CA GLY A 25 -8.72 9.99 14.40
C GLY A 25 -8.57 10.21 15.90
N ARG A 26 -7.34 10.33 16.40
CA ARG A 26 -7.10 10.69 17.81
C ARG A 26 -7.58 12.08 18.18
N ASN A 27 -7.52 13.01 17.23
CA ASN A 27 -8.01 14.38 17.40
C ASN A 27 -9.52 14.52 17.16
N GLY A 28 -10.27 13.41 16.99
CA GLY A 28 -11.72 13.42 16.84
C GLY A 28 -12.22 13.99 15.51
N HIS A 29 -11.39 14.01 14.45
CA HIS A 29 -11.79 14.56 13.14
C HIS A 29 -12.76 13.67 12.36
N TYR A 30 -12.98 12.42 12.81
CA TYR A 30 -13.83 11.45 12.12
C TYR A 30 -15.06 11.09 12.94
N SER A 31 -16.18 10.93 12.25
CA SER A 31 -17.43 10.35 12.75
C SER A 31 -17.92 9.26 11.80
N PRO A 32 -18.90 8.43 12.18
CA PRO A 32 -19.50 7.43 11.30
C PRO A 32 -20.09 8.02 10.01
N GLU A 33 -20.41 9.32 9.98
CA GLU A 33 -20.90 10.03 8.79
C GLU A 33 -19.78 10.78 8.05
N LYS A 34 -18.65 11.02 8.71
CA LYS A 34 -17.53 11.82 8.18
C LYS A 34 -16.20 11.10 8.38
N HIS A 35 -15.98 10.02 7.64
CA HIS A 35 -14.77 9.19 7.71
C HIS A 35 -14.14 8.91 6.33
N TRP A 36 -14.52 9.69 5.31
CA TRP A 36 -13.99 9.58 3.94
C TRP A 36 -12.45 9.53 3.87
N GLY A 37 -11.77 10.31 4.71
CA GLY A 37 -10.30 10.29 4.75
C GLY A 37 -9.71 8.93 5.16
N VAL A 38 -10.42 8.19 6.02
CA VAL A 38 -10.06 6.81 6.42
C VAL A 38 -10.30 5.86 5.25
N GLU A 39 -11.45 5.96 4.58
CA GLU A 39 -11.79 5.13 3.43
C GLU A 39 -10.80 5.32 2.28
N ALA A 40 -10.48 6.57 1.94
CA ALA A 40 -9.51 6.89 0.90
C ALA A 40 -8.12 6.32 1.22
N CYS A 41 -7.70 6.40 2.49
CA CYS A 41 -6.44 5.80 2.94
C CYS A 41 -6.46 4.27 2.83
N ALA A 42 -7.55 3.62 3.23
CA ALA A 42 -7.71 2.17 3.13
C ALA A 42 -7.69 1.70 1.67
N ILE A 43 -8.44 2.37 0.78
CA ILE A 43 -8.48 2.05 -0.65
C ILE A 43 -7.09 2.22 -1.28
N TYR A 44 -6.38 3.31 -0.97
CA TYR A 44 -5.02 3.52 -1.45
C TYR A 44 -4.07 2.40 -0.98
N TRP A 45 -4.14 2.04 0.30
CA TRP A 45 -3.26 1.02 0.87
C TRP A 45 -3.52 -0.36 0.26
N HIS A 46 -4.80 -0.75 0.13
CA HIS A 46 -5.16 -2.02 -0.50
C HIS A 46 -4.80 -2.08 -1.97
N TYR A 47 -4.89 -0.97 -2.71
CA TYR A 47 -4.42 -0.92 -4.09
C TYR A 47 -2.91 -1.23 -4.18
N VAL A 48 -2.09 -0.62 -3.33
CA VAL A 48 -0.64 -0.85 -3.29
C VAL A 48 -0.31 -2.30 -2.94
N ASP A 49 -1.03 -2.89 -1.98
CA ASP A 49 -0.87 -4.29 -1.57
C ASP A 49 -1.22 -5.27 -2.69
N VAL A 50 -2.37 -5.07 -3.35
CA VAL A 50 -2.81 -5.91 -4.48
C VAL A 50 -1.78 -5.89 -5.60
N VAL A 51 -1.28 -4.72 -6.01
CA VAL A 51 -0.25 -4.61 -7.05
C VAL A 51 1.02 -5.37 -6.64
N TRP A 52 1.40 -5.32 -5.37
CA TRP A 52 2.59 -6.02 -4.87
C TRP A 52 2.45 -7.54 -4.92
N VAL A 53 1.29 -8.07 -4.55
CA VAL A 53 0.98 -9.52 -4.61
C VAL A 53 1.17 -10.07 -6.03
N PHE A 54 0.90 -9.29 -7.07
CA PHE A 54 1.18 -9.70 -8.45
C PHE A 54 2.64 -9.47 -8.85
N TYR A 55 3.24 -8.33 -8.47
CA TYR A 55 4.59 -7.94 -8.92
C TYR A 55 5.69 -8.79 -8.27
N TYR A 56 5.58 -9.10 -6.98
CA TYR A 56 6.60 -9.86 -6.27
C TYR A 56 6.85 -11.25 -6.88
N PRO A 57 5.84 -12.11 -7.09
CA PRO A 57 6.07 -13.41 -7.73
C PRO A 57 6.55 -13.26 -9.16
N ALA A 58 5.99 -12.32 -9.93
CA ALA A 58 6.39 -12.10 -11.33
C ALA A 58 7.88 -11.72 -11.47
N LEU A 59 8.40 -10.88 -10.58
CA LEU A 59 9.78 -10.40 -10.64
C LEU A 59 10.78 -11.32 -9.96
N TYR A 60 10.40 -11.98 -8.86
CA TYR A 60 11.36 -12.68 -7.99
C TYR A 60 11.17 -14.20 -7.93
N LEU A 61 9.96 -14.72 -8.19
CA LEU A 61 9.66 -16.15 -8.04
C LEU A 61 9.59 -16.90 -9.37
N ILE A 62 9.16 -16.27 -10.47
CA ILE A 62 9.06 -16.98 -11.77
C ILE A 62 10.44 -17.41 -12.27
N GLY A 63 11.43 -16.52 -12.29
CA GLY A 63 12.77 -16.85 -12.80
C GLY A 63 13.50 -17.94 -12.00
N THR A 64 13.26 -18.01 -10.69
CA THR A 64 13.80 -19.05 -9.80
C THR A 64 13.06 -20.37 -9.95
N ALA A 65 11.73 -20.34 -10.07
CA ALA A 65 10.92 -21.53 -10.34
C ALA A 65 11.29 -22.18 -11.69
N VAL A 66 11.57 -21.40 -12.74
CA VAL A 66 11.96 -21.94 -14.06
C VAL A 66 13.29 -22.69 -14.05
N HIS A 67 14.25 -22.29 -13.23
CA HIS A 67 15.55 -22.99 -13.16
C HIS A 67 15.54 -24.22 -12.24
N ALA A 68 14.49 -24.38 -11.43
CA ALA A 68 14.35 -25.51 -10.51
C ALA A 68 13.56 -26.69 -11.10
N MET A 69 13.04 -26.55 -12.33
CA MET A 69 12.36 -27.58 -13.11
C MET A 69 13.23 -28.06 -14.26
#